data_AF-A0A484UQC4-F1
#
_entry.id   AF-A0A484UQC4-F1
#
_cell.length_a   1.000
_cell.length_b   1.000
_cell.length_c   1.000
_cell.angle_alpha   90.00
_cell.angle_beta   90.00
_cell.angle_gamma   90.00
#
_symmetry.space_group_name_H-M   'P 1'
#
loop_
_entity.id
_entity.type
_entity.pdbx_description
1 polymer ?
#
loop_
_entity_poly.entity_id
_entity_poly.type
_entity_poly.pdbx_seq_one_letter_code
_entity_poly.pdbx_strand_id
1 'polypeptide(L)' 'MNAEQIITAMGGRANVMRITGLTKGRIAQMAKDDHIPRAWMLVFHLMKPRVVPHPDQRAIAFAPGGEG' A
#
# COMPACT_ATOMS: atom_id res chain seq x y z
N MET A 1 6.79 -3.78 0.98
CA MET A 1 5.55 -3.87 1.75
C MET A 1 4.46 -4.38 0.82
N ASN A 2 3.69 -5.38 1.23
CA ASN A 2 2.68 -6.03 0.40
C ASN A 2 1.28 -5.47 0.71
N ALA A 3 0.27 -5.76 -0.10
CA ALA A 3 -1.08 -5.21 0.03
C ALA A 3 -1.73 -5.55 1.39
N GLU A 4 -1.52 -6.76 1.90
CA GLU A 4 -2.04 -7.17 3.22
C GLU A 4 -1.40 -6.41 4.37
N GLN A 5 -0.09 -6.13 4.30
CA GLN A 5 0.61 -5.31 5.28
C GLN A 5 0.07 -3.88 5.26
N ILE A 6 -0.19 -3.31 4.09
CA ILE A 6 -0.78 -1.95 3.97
C ILE A 6 -2.19 -1.94 4.56
N ILE A 7 -3.03 -2.94 4.23
CA ILE A 7 -4.39 -3.05 4.80
C ILE A 7 -4.33 -3.15 6.33
N THR A 8 -3.41 -3.94 6.86
CA THR A 8 -3.21 -4.09 8.31
C THR A 8 -2.73 -2.78 8.94
N ALA A 9 -1.74 -2.12 8.34
CA ALA A 9 -1.24 -0.82 8.77
C ALA A 9 -2.33 0.26 8.78
N MET A 10 -3.30 0.18 7.86
CA MET A 10 -4.47 1.05 7.82
C MET A 10 -5.54 0.71 8.86
N GLY A 11 -5.31 -0.25 9.76
CA GLY A 11 -6.29 -0.66 10.79
C GLY A 11 -7.19 -1.82 10.36
N GLY A 12 -6.75 -2.59 9.36
CA GLY A 12 -7.44 -3.78 8.88
C GLY A 12 -8.55 -3.51 7.86
N ARG A 13 -9.15 -4.60 7.37
CA ARG A 13 -10.11 -4.58 6.24
C ARG A 13 -11.32 -3.68 6.50
N ALA A 14 -11.86 -3.65 7.72
CA ALA A 14 -13.01 -2.83 8.07
C ALA A 14 -12.72 -1.32 7.95
N ASN A 15 -11.55 -0.86 8.43
CA ASN A 15 -11.21 0.55 8.31
C ASN A 15 -10.85 0.93 6.86
N VAL A 16 -10.21 0.04 6.10
CA VAL A 16 -9.95 0.26 4.67
C VAL A 16 -11.27 0.37 3.88
N MET A 17 -12.27 -0.46 4.20
CA MET A 17 -13.61 -0.31 3.59
C MET A 17 -14.23 1.05 3.92
N ARG A 18 -14.11 1.52 5.16
CA ARG A 18 -14.61 2.84 5.57
C ARG A 18 -13.91 4.00 4.86
N ILE A 19 -12.59 3.89 4.62
CA ILE A 19 -11.79 4.93 3.94
C ILE A 19 -12.10 4.95 2.45
N THR A 20 -12.19 3.78 1.82
CA THR A 20 -12.25 3.66 0.37
C THR A 20 -13.66 3.56 -0.20
N GLY A 21 -14.65 3.23 0.64
CA GLY A 21 -16.00 2.89 0.20
C GLY A 21 -16.09 1.58 -0.60
N LEU A 22 -14.99 0.83 -0.72
CA LEU A 22 -14.95 -0.40 -1.49
C LEU A 22 -15.61 -1.57 -0.74
N THR A 23 -16.13 -2.52 -1.52
CA THR A 23 -16.69 -3.75 -0.97
C THR A 23 -15.61 -4.65 -0.39
N LYS A 24 -16.00 -5.50 0.56
CA LYS A 24 -15.12 -6.53 1.15
C LYS A 24 -14.45 -7.41 0.08
N GLY A 25 -15.18 -7.77 -0.97
CA GLY A 25 -14.67 -8.57 -2.07
C GLY A 25 -13.57 -7.85 -2.85
N ARG A 26 -13.71 -6.54 -3.09
CA ARG A 26 -12.69 -5.75 -3.78
C ARG A 26 -11.42 -5.59 -2.95
N ILE A 27 -11.55 -5.39 -1.64
CA ILE A 27 -10.39 -5.37 -0.73
C ILE A 27 -9.70 -6.73 -0.67
N ALA A 28 -10.47 -7.84 -0.66
CA ALA A 28 -9.91 -9.19 -0.70
C ALA A 28 -9.16 -9.46 -2.01
N GLN A 29 -9.63 -8.97 -3.15
CA GLN A 29 -8.91 -9.05 -4.43
C GLN A 29 -7.58 -8.28 -4.37
N MET A 30 -7.56 -7.05 -3.85
CA MET A 30 -6.31 -6.30 -3.70
C MET A 30 -5.27 -7.03 -2.84
N ALA A 31 -5.72 -7.66 -1.75
CA ALA A 31 -4.87 -8.48 -0.89
C ALA A 31 -4.35 -9.72 -1.63
N LYS A 32 -5.23 -10.40 -2.37
CA LYS A 32 -4.90 -11.63 -3.11
C LYS A 32 -3.94 -11.37 -4.28
N ASP A 33 -4.18 -10.30 -5.02
CA ASP A 33 -3.39 -9.92 -6.21
C ASP A 33 -2.12 -9.15 -5.82
N ASP A 34 -1.88 -8.98 -4.51
CA ASP A 34 -0.82 -8.17 -3.92
C ASP A 34 -0.68 -6.76 -4.53
N HIS A 35 -1.82 -6.19 -4.94
CA HIS A 35 -1.84 -4.97 -5.72
C HIS A 35 -2.90 -4.00 -5.20
N ILE A 36 -2.41 -2.84 -4.73
CA ILE A 36 -3.24 -1.70 -4.36
C ILE A 36 -3.14 -0.67 -5.48
N PRO A 37 -4.27 -0.22 -6.07
CA PRO A 37 -4.26 0.82 -7.09
C PRO A 37 -3.53 2.08 -6.62
N ARG A 38 -2.76 2.70 -7.52
CA ARG A 38 -1.93 3.89 -7.24
C ARG A 38 -2.67 5.00 -6.50
N ALA A 39 -3.91 5.28 -6.91
CA ALA A 39 -4.74 6.30 -6.26
C ALA A 39 -4.98 6.00 -4.76
N TRP A 40 -5.27 4.74 -4.42
CA TRP A 40 -5.45 4.34 -3.03
C TRP A 40 -4.14 4.29 -2.26
N MET A 41 -3.05 3.87 -2.91
CA MET A 41 -1.73 3.91 -2.30
C MET A 41 -1.31 5.35 -1.94
N LEU A 42 -1.62 6.33 -2.79
CA LEU A 42 -1.40 7.74 -2.49
C LEU A 42 -2.24 8.21 -1.30
N VAL A 43 -3.54 7.89 -1.27
CA VAL A 43 -4.42 8.23 -0.13
C VAL A 43 -3.88 7.62 1.16
N PHE A 44 -3.53 6.34 1.16
CA PHE A 44 -2.99 5.65 2.33
C PHE A 44 -1.64 6.22 2.78
N HIS A 45 -0.77 6.59 1.84
CA HIS A 45 0.47 7.31 2.13
C HIS A 45 0.19 8.66 2.80
N LEU A 46 -0.73 9.47 2.27
CA LEU A 46 -1.07 10.76 2.86
C LEU A 46 -1.63 10.62 4.29
N MET A 47 -2.38 9.55 4.57
CA MET A 47 -2.91 9.27 5.90
C MET A 47 -1.85 8.74 6.88
N LYS A 48 -0.90 7.94 6.39
CA LYS A 48 0.16 7.30 7.21
C LYS A 48 1.51 7.31 6.48
N PRO A 49 2.13 8.48 6.29
CA PRO A 49 3.31 8.60 5.40
C PRO A 49 4.55 7.90 5.94
N ARG A 50 4.62 7.68 7.26
CA ARG A 50 5.71 6.93 7.92
C ARG A 50 5.61 5.42 7.76
N VAL A 51 4.45 4.90 7.34
CA VAL A 51 4.16 3.45 7.34
C VAL A 51 3.85 2.96 5.92
N VAL A 52 3.06 3.71 5.17
CA VAL A 52 2.71 3.36 3.79
C VAL A 52 3.66 4.10 2.86
N PRO A 53 4.44 3.41 2.02
CA PRO A 53 5.37 4.07 1.10
C PRO A 53 4.62 4.86 0.02
N HIS A 54 5.25 5.92 -0.50
CA HIS A 54 4.69 6.65 -1.61
C HIS A 54 4.67 5.76 -2.87
N PRO A 55 3.60 5.76 -3.70
CA PRO A 55 3.51 4.86 -4.85
C PRO A 55 4.63 5.05 -5.90
N ASP A 56 5.17 6.26 -6.02
CA ASP A 56 6.30 6.57 -6.91
C ASP A 56 7.67 6.44 -6.22
N GLN A 57 7.70 6.11 -4.94
CA GLN A 57 8.91 5.72 -4.26
C GLN A 57 9.24 4.30 -4.74
N ARG A 58 9.77 4.23 -5.97
CA ARG A 58 10.51 3.06 -6.44
C ARG A 58 11.44 2.68 -5.31
N ALA A 59 11.44 1.39 -4.96
CA ALA A 59 12.49 0.81 -4.15
C ALA A 59 13.79 1.42 -4.69
N ILE A 60 14.45 2.24 -3.87
CA ILE A 60 15.87 2.44 -4.02
C ILE A 60 16.40 1.05 -3.71
N ALA A 61 16.38 0.19 -4.72
CA ALA A 61 17.20 -0.99 -4.72
C ALA A 61 18.59 -0.40 -4.53
N PHE A 62 19.11 -0.57 -3.32
CA PHE A 62 20.54 -0.57 -3.11
C PHE A 62 21.10 -1.44 -4.23
N ALA A 63 21.63 -0.82 -5.28
CA ALA A 63 22.53 -1.48 -6.19
C ALA A 63 23.83 -1.58 -5.40
N PRO A 64 24.25 -2.77 -4.93
CA PRO A 64 25.58 -2.90 -4.37
C PRO A 64 26.53 -2.89 -5.57
N GLY A 65 27.25 -1.78 -5.78
CA GLY A 65 28.31 -1.71 -6.78
C GLY A 65 28.18 -0.49 -7.69
N GLY A 66 28.95 0.54 -7.35
CA GLY A 66 29.08 1.73 -8.17
C GLY A 66 29.97 2.78 -7.50
N GLU A 67 31.04 2.35 -6.82
CA GLU A 67 32.17 3.22 -6.54
C GLU A 67 33.24 2.88 -7.59
N GLY A 68 33.51 3.85 -8.45
CA GLY A 68 34.65 3.88 -9.35
C GLY A 68 35.63 4.94 -8.91
#